data_AF-A0AA86NXP0-F1
#
_entry.id   AF-A0AA86NXP0-F1
#
_cell.length_a   1.000
_cell.length_b   1.000
_cell.length_c   1.000
_cell.angle_alpha   90.00
_cell.angle_beta   90.00
_cell.angle_gamma   90.00
#
_symmetry.space_group_name_H-M   'P 1'
#
loop_
_entity.id
_entity.type
_entity.pdbx_description
1 polymer ?
#
loop_
_entity_poly.entity_id
_entity_poly.type
_entity_poly.pdbx_seq_one_letter_code
_entity_poly.pdbx_strand_id
1 'polypeptide(L)'
;MQCSSYEKEITKLLSTQTKTHDELIKTYLNKIENGELKIQNNQELKELDLTSILHLKALTIENCSNIQKLQSKSVSKLLIIGAFQSLEDFQLENLEDLTLINIEEQNRIIIKEMNKFTKLKEIYIYGWTIYTCPLQITGLTKLNLISCGLQSAECLKQLVNLQELYLGNNKEMNDITSLQYLTRLSKLSLNSCSLINLDALRPLKQLEELNISDNIVVYVQPLAELKQLLTLYAYYNKIIDINAVMNHKQYNKFHFQEQTQPTQEQLKIANVMREIYCLSTILRKISQQSNNLHIRSIQFRYNIYACQQRQNDNQISFVTQVASIFNNMNTVEGVQ
;
A
#
# COMPACT_ATOMS: atom_id res chain seq x y z
N MET A 1 -35.15 21.88 15.81
CA MET A 1 -34.17 22.18 16.88
C MET A 1 -32.72 22.08 16.42
N GLN A 2 -32.36 21.28 15.39
CA GLN A 2 -30.99 21.25 14.86
C GLN A 2 -30.60 22.51 14.06
N CYS A 3 -31.46 23.05 13.19
CA CYS A 3 -31.18 24.30 12.43
C CYS A 3 -30.81 25.51 13.31
N SER A 4 -31.46 25.67 14.48
CA SER A 4 -31.25 26.84 15.34
C SER A 4 -29.91 26.82 16.10
N SER A 5 -29.26 25.66 16.19
CA SER A 5 -27.90 25.55 16.75
C SER A 5 -26.87 26.03 15.74
N TYR A 6 -27.01 25.59 14.48
CA TYR A 6 -26.16 26.02 13.37
C TYR A 6 -26.22 27.54 13.17
N GLU A 7 -27.43 28.12 13.13
CA GLU A 7 -27.60 29.57 12.95
C GLU A 7 -26.95 30.40 14.07
N LYS A 8 -26.98 29.94 15.33
CA LYS A 8 -26.41 30.69 16.46
C LYS A 8 -24.88 30.75 16.44
N GLU A 9 -24.22 29.67 16.03
CA GLU A 9 -22.76 29.67 15.83
C GLU A 9 -22.35 30.53 14.63
N ILE A 10 -23.13 30.47 13.55
CA ILE A 10 -22.93 31.27 12.33
C ILE A 10 -23.10 32.77 12.58
N THR A 11 -24.08 33.17 13.41
CA THR A 11 -24.42 34.58 13.64
C THR A 11 -23.35 35.35 14.42
N LYS A 12 -22.65 34.71 15.35
CA LYS A 12 -21.58 35.34 16.16
C LYS A 12 -20.36 35.74 15.32
N LEU A 13 -20.26 35.20 14.11
CA LEU A 13 -19.13 35.33 13.20
C LEU A 13 -19.34 36.42 12.13
N LEU A 14 -20.55 36.96 11.91
CA LEU A 14 -20.88 37.76 10.70
C LEU A 14 -20.56 39.27 10.71
N SER A 15 -19.93 39.85 11.74
CA SER A 15 -19.69 41.31 11.80
C SER A 15 -18.23 41.71 11.53
N THR A 16 -17.88 42.04 10.27
CA THR A 16 -17.08 43.22 9.81
C THR A 16 -16.23 42.94 8.55
N GLN A 17 -16.41 43.77 7.51
CA GLN A 17 -15.78 43.71 6.18
C GLN A 17 -14.25 43.90 6.17
N THR A 18 -13.57 42.79 5.91
CA THR A 18 -12.51 42.51 4.92
C THR A 18 -12.57 40.99 4.80
N LYS A 19 -12.37 40.36 3.63
CA LYS A 19 -12.37 38.87 3.54
C LYS A 19 -11.15 38.30 4.28
N THR A 20 -11.26 38.30 5.60
CA THR A 20 -10.41 37.63 6.55
C THR A 20 -10.54 36.14 6.28
N HIS A 21 -9.53 35.39 6.72
CA HIS A 21 -9.53 33.93 6.73
C HIS A 21 -10.87 33.35 7.22
N ASP A 22 -11.41 33.93 8.29
CA ASP A 22 -12.68 33.55 8.90
C ASP A 22 -13.89 33.84 8.00
N GLU A 23 -13.91 34.96 7.27
CA GLU A 23 -14.99 35.26 6.33
C GLU A 23 -15.06 34.25 5.17
N LEU A 24 -13.91 33.79 4.68
CA LEU A 24 -13.84 32.75 3.65
C LEU A 24 -14.33 31.41 4.17
N ILE A 25 -13.90 30.99 5.37
CA ILE A 25 -14.38 29.75 6.00
C ILE A 25 -15.89 29.81 6.22
N LYS A 26 -16.45 30.95 6.66
CA LYS A 26 -17.91 31.14 6.84
C LYS A 26 -18.71 30.85 5.58
N THR A 27 -18.18 31.14 4.38
CA THR A 27 -18.86 30.82 3.11
C THR A 27 -19.06 29.32 2.89
N TYR A 28 -18.27 28.48 3.57
CA TYR A 28 -18.38 27.03 3.55
C TYR A 28 -19.21 26.48 4.70
N LEU A 29 -19.25 27.15 5.86
CA LEU A 29 -20.00 26.68 7.04
C LEU A 29 -21.50 26.49 6.76
N ASN A 30 -22.09 27.37 5.95
CA ASN A 30 -23.51 27.24 5.56
C ASN A 30 -23.79 26.03 4.66
N LYS A 31 -22.75 25.37 4.14
CA LYS A 31 -22.84 24.17 3.29
C LYS A 31 -22.70 22.88 4.07
N ILE A 32 -22.63 22.95 5.41
CA ILE A 32 -22.58 21.75 6.25
C ILE A 32 -23.96 21.09 6.22
N GLU A 33 -24.03 19.89 5.67
CA GLU A 33 -25.25 19.10 5.59
C GLU A 33 -25.01 17.76 6.29
N ASN A 34 -25.87 17.40 7.24
CA ASN A 34 -25.78 16.15 8.00
C ASN A 34 -24.42 15.90 8.71
N GLY A 35 -23.69 16.98 9.01
CA GLY A 35 -22.35 16.89 9.61
C GLY A 35 -21.26 16.58 8.58
N GLU A 36 -21.50 16.85 7.31
CA GLU A 36 -20.52 16.70 6.24
C GLU A 36 -20.22 18.07 5.61
N LEU A 37 -18.94 18.32 5.32
CA LEU A 37 -18.51 19.53 4.63
C LEU A 37 -17.69 19.16 3.40
N LYS A 38 -18.03 19.76 2.26
CA LYS A 38 -17.24 19.66 1.04
C LYS A 38 -16.69 21.03 0.66
N ILE A 39 -15.37 21.11 0.53
CA ILE A 39 -14.65 22.29 0.04
C ILE A 39 -14.01 21.88 -1.29
N GLN A 40 -14.37 22.59 -2.36
CA GLN A 40 -13.87 22.30 -3.71
C GLN A 40 -13.32 23.54 -4.38
N ASN A 41 -12.27 23.37 -5.18
CA ASN A 41 -11.70 24.38 -6.07
C ASN A 41 -11.34 25.70 -5.37
N ASN A 42 -11.01 25.64 -4.07
CA ASN A 42 -10.64 26.83 -3.32
C ASN A 42 -9.13 27.08 -3.45
N GLN A 43 -8.77 28.24 -3.98
CA GLN A 43 -7.39 28.67 -4.21
C GLN A 43 -6.97 29.82 -3.30
N GLU A 44 -7.80 30.20 -2.33
CA GLU A 44 -7.53 31.34 -1.42
C GLU A 44 -7.21 30.88 0.00
N LEU A 45 -7.86 29.81 0.46
CA LEU A 45 -7.70 29.24 1.80
C LEU A 45 -6.33 28.61 1.94
N LYS A 46 -5.62 29.03 3.00
CA LYS A 46 -4.33 28.47 3.39
C LYS A 46 -4.41 27.54 4.59
N GLU A 47 -5.37 27.78 5.46
CA GLU A 47 -5.59 27.03 6.68
C GLU A 47 -7.08 26.71 6.80
N LEU A 48 -7.41 25.69 7.57
CA LEU A 48 -8.77 25.27 7.80
C LEU A 48 -8.91 24.91 9.28
N ASP A 49 -9.22 25.91 10.10
CA ASP A 49 -9.56 25.71 11.51
C ASP A 49 -11.07 25.46 11.65
N LEU A 50 -11.41 24.20 11.92
CA LEU A 50 -12.76 23.71 12.15
C LEU A 50 -12.93 23.21 13.59
N THR A 51 -12.05 23.62 14.51
CA THR A 51 -12.06 23.17 15.90
C THR A 51 -13.31 23.61 16.67
N SER A 52 -13.98 24.67 16.23
CA SER A 52 -15.26 25.16 16.77
C SER A 52 -16.47 24.34 16.31
N ILE A 53 -16.36 23.56 15.24
CA ILE A 53 -17.48 22.85 14.63
C ILE A 53 -17.55 21.42 15.19
N LEU A 54 -18.24 21.25 16.32
CA LEU A 54 -18.22 20.00 17.08
C LEU A 54 -19.03 18.85 16.45
N HIS A 55 -19.84 19.13 15.43
CA HIS A 55 -20.72 18.15 14.80
C HIS A 55 -20.27 17.72 13.39
N LEU A 56 -19.11 18.18 12.93
CA LEU A 56 -18.59 17.86 11.60
C LEU A 56 -17.95 16.46 11.59
N LYS A 57 -18.68 15.47 11.11
CA LYS A 57 -18.25 14.07 11.03
C LYS A 57 -17.34 13.79 9.85
N ALA A 58 -17.60 14.39 8.70
CA ALA A 58 -16.87 14.14 7.46
C ALA A 58 -16.45 15.44 6.78
N LEU A 59 -15.21 15.45 6.27
CA LEU A 59 -14.66 16.57 5.51
C LEU A 59 -14.08 16.05 4.20
N THR A 60 -14.50 16.65 3.10
CA THR A 60 -13.94 16.42 1.77
C THR A 60 -13.28 17.69 1.26
N ILE A 61 -12.00 17.61 0.93
CA ILE A 61 -11.19 18.68 0.33
C ILE A 61 -10.82 18.24 -1.08
N GLU A 62 -11.26 18.98 -2.09
CA GLU A 62 -11.06 18.63 -3.49
C GLU A 62 -10.45 19.80 -4.26
N ASN A 63 -9.33 19.59 -4.96
CA ASN A 63 -8.66 20.61 -5.78
C ASN A 63 -8.39 21.93 -5.02
N CYS A 64 -7.96 21.83 -3.76
CA CYS A 64 -7.67 22.99 -2.90
C CYS A 64 -6.18 23.10 -2.58
N SER A 65 -5.38 23.48 -3.57
CA SER A 65 -3.90 23.41 -3.53
C SER A 65 -3.18 24.34 -2.60
N ASN A 66 -3.86 25.36 -2.08
CA ASN A 66 -3.23 26.30 -1.17
C ASN A 66 -3.44 25.95 0.31
N ILE A 67 -4.31 24.98 0.64
CA ILE A 67 -4.55 24.61 2.03
C ILE A 67 -3.35 23.82 2.56
N GLN A 68 -2.60 24.40 3.48
CA GLN A 68 -1.42 23.81 4.10
C GLN A 68 -1.69 23.29 5.51
N LYS A 69 -2.81 23.69 6.13
CA LYS A 69 -3.13 23.29 7.50
C LYS A 69 -4.60 22.94 7.67
N LEU A 70 -4.87 21.86 8.39
CA LEU A 70 -6.20 21.46 8.82
C LEU A 70 -6.19 21.13 10.32
N GLN A 71 -7.10 21.77 11.05
CA GLN A 71 -7.38 21.47 12.44
C GLN A 71 -8.87 21.18 12.64
N SER A 72 -9.22 20.09 13.30
CA SER A 72 -10.60 19.81 13.70
C SER A 72 -10.63 18.79 14.83
N LYS A 73 -11.59 18.92 15.75
CA LYS A 73 -11.78 17.97 16.87
C LYS A 73 -12.78 16.86 16.57
N SER A 74 -13.69 17.07 15.61
CA SER A 74 -14.88 16.23 15.39
C SER A 74 -14.81 15.40 14.11
N VAL A 75 -13.94 15.77 13.17
CA VAL A 75 -13.80 15.09 11.88
C VAL A 75 -13.32 13.67 12.09
N SER A 76 -14.21 12.73 11.79
CA SER A 76 -13.98 11.30 11.89
C SER A 76 -13.58 10.65 10.56
N LYS A 77 -13.93 11.30 9.44
CA LYS A 77 -13.60 10.86 8.08
C LYS A 77 -13.06 12.04 7.28
N LEU A 78 -11.87 11.88 6.72
CA LEU A 78 -11.21 12.90 5.89
C LEU A 78 -10.96 12.34 4.50
N LEU A 79 -11.46 13.04 3.48
CA LEU A 79 -11.22 12.74 2.07
C LEU A 79 -10.49 13.92 1.41
N ILE A 80 -9.35 13.63 0.79
CA ILE A 80 -8.52 14.61 0.09
C ILE A 80 -8.37 14.13 -1.35
N ILE A 81 -8.76 14.95 -2.33
CA ILE A 81 -8.73 14.60 -3.76
C ILE A 81 -8.07 15.71 -4.55
N GLY A 82 -7.00 15.39 -5.29
CA GLY A 82 -6.37 16.31 -6.26
C GLY A 82 -5.99 17.67 -5.67
N ALA A 83 -5.81 17.72 -4.36
CA ALA A 83 -5.58 18.95 -3.65
C ALA A 83 -4.12 19.37 -3.79
N PHE A 84 -3.13 18.47 -3.85
CA PHE A 84 -1.74 18.89 -3.63
C PHE A 84 -0.74 18.52 -4.73
N GLN A 85 0.15 19.46 -5.06
CA GLN A 85 1.35 19.19 -5.87
C GLN A 85 2.44 18.43 -5.09
N SER A 86 2.39 18.49 -3.75
CA SER A 86 3.17 17.70 -2.79
C SER A 86 2.51 17.80 -1.42
N LEU A 87 2.39 16.70 -0.68
CA LEU A 87 1.82 16.66 0.68
C LEU A 87 2.86 16.92 1.79
N GLU A 88 4.13 17.20 1.45
CA GLU A 88 5.21 17.42 2.44
C GLU A 88 4.88 18.52 3.47
N ASP A 89 4.00 19.46 3.13
CA ASP A 89 3.68 20.64 3.94
C ASP A 89 2.27 20.62 4.57
N PHE A 90 1.49 19.54 4.42
CA PHE A 90 0.11 19.53 4.93
C PHE A 90 0.04 19.14 6.41
N GLN A 91 -0.15 20.15 7.26
CA GLN A 91 -0.23 20.02 8.71
C GLN A 91 -1.63 19.57 9.14
N LEU A 92 -1.74 18.31 9.58
CA LEU A 92 -2.92 17.75 10.22
C LEU A 92 -2.80 17.84 11.75
N GLU A 93 -3.64 18.61 12.43
CA GLU A 93 -3.60 18.77 13.90
C GLU A 93 -4.97 18.57 14.57
N ASN A 94 -4.97 18.17 15.83
CA ASN A 94 -6.17 17.99 16.68
C ASN A 94 -7.24 17.00 16.19
N LEU A 95 -6.96 16.19 15.17
CA LEU A 95 -7.88 15.18 14.60
C LEU A 95 -7.99 13.90 15.46
N GLU A 96 -8.36 14.06 16.73
CA GLU A 96 -8.42 12.96 17.72
C GLU A 96 -9.49 11.90 17.40
N ASP A 97 -10.56 12.30 16.71
CA ASP A 97 -11.68 11.44 16.30
C ASP A 97 -11.50 10.78 14.94
N LEU A 98 -10.38 11.03 14.25
CA LEU A 98 -10.14 10.52 12.92
C LEU A 98 -10.04 8.98 12.92
N THR A 99 -10.98 8.35 12.22
CA THR A 99 -11.06 6.89 12.05
C THR A 99 -10.73 6.45 10.64
N LEU A 100 -10.95 7.34 9.66
CA LEU A 100 -10.70 7.08 8.25
C LEU A 100 -10.04 8.28 7.59
N ILE A 101 -8.99 8.02 6.83
CA ILE A 101 -8.39 8.99 5.90
C ILE A 101 -8.30 8.36 4.50
N ASN A 102 -8.82 9.06 3.50
CA ASN A 102 -8.65 8.73 2.10
C ASN A 102 -7.94 9.89 1.39
N ILE A 103 -6.82 9.58 0.75
CA ILE A 103 -6.00 10.53 0.01
C ILE A 103 -5.87 10.02 -1.42
N GLU A 104 -6.48 10.74 -2.35
CA GLU A 104 -6.42 10.50 -3.78
C GLU A 104 -5.62 11.63 -4.41
N GLU A 105 -4.31 11.41 -4.58
CA GLU A 105 -3.42 12.42 -5.13
C GLU A 105 -2.61 11.89 -6.29
N GLN A 106 -2.27 12.80 -7.20
CA GLN A 106 -1.43 12.44 -8.36
C GLN A 106 0.07 12.61 -8.07
N ASN A 107 0.41 13.24 -6.95
CA ASN A 107 1.78 13.61 -6.60
C ASN A 107 2.33 12.78 -5.45
N ARG A 108 3.64 12.89 -5.21
CA ARG A 108 4.33 12.19 -4.12
C ARG A 108 3.79 12.63 -2.77
N ILE A 109 3.54 11.66 -1.91
CA ILE A 109 3.02 11.89 -0.56
C ILE A 109 4.04 11.40 0.46
N ILE A 110 4.49 12.31 1.31
CA ILE A 110 5.19 11.94 2.55
C ILE A 110 4.21 12.07 3.69
N ILE A 111 4.05 10.98 4.43
CA ILE A 111 3.15 10.92 5.55
C ILE A 111 3.98 10.87 6.84
N LYS A 112 3.99 11.98 7.58
CA LYS A 112 4.67 12.08 8.88
C LYS A 112 3.66 12.10 10.02
N GLU A 113 4.10 11.72 11.21
CA GLU A 113 3.36 11.88 12.47
C GLU A 113 1.97 11.24 12.55
N MET A 114 1.64 10.25 11.72
CA MET A 114 0.32 9.61 11.80
C MET A 114 0.11 8.80 13.08
N ASN A 115 1.18 8.54 13.84
CA ASN A 115 1.13 7.91 15.15
C ASN A 115 0.25 8.68 16.15
N LYS A 116 -0.01 9.99 15.93
CA LYS A 116 -0.93 10.78 16.76
C LYS A 116 -2.41 10.41 16.58
N PHE A 117 -2.79 9.79 15.45
CA PHE A 117 -4.17 9.41 15.16
C PHE A 117 -4.48 8.01 15.71
N THR A 118 -4.59 7.92 17.04
CA THR A 118 -4.73 6.64 17.77
C THR A 118 -6.02 5.88 17.46
N LYS A 119 -7.08 6.57 17.01
CA LYS A 119 -8.37 5.97 16.61
C LYS A 119 -8.43 5.53 15.15
N LEU A 120 -7.40 5.80 14.36
CA LEU A 120 -7.40 5.51 12.93
C LEU A 120 -7.53 4.00 12.67
N LYS A 121 -8.50 3.62 11.85
CA LYS A 121 -8.82 2.23 11.48
C LYS A 121 -8.60 1.95 10.01
N GLU A 122 -8.83 2.95 9.17
CA GLU A 122 -8.81 2.80 7.73
C GLU A 122 -7.96 3.89 7.07
N ILE A 123 -7.06 3.48 6.18
CA ILE A 123 -6.26 4.38 5.37
C ILE A 123 -6.37 3.94 3.91
N TYR A 124 -6.70 4.88 3.05
CA TYR A 124 -6.68 4.70 1.61
C TYR A 124 -5.76 5.77 1.01
N ILE A 125 -4.72 5.33 0.30
CA ILE A 125 -3.79 6.22 -0.38
C ILE A 125 -3.62 5.71 -1.80
N TYR A 126 -3.87 6.60 -2.76
CA TYR A 126 -3.67 6.36 -4.17
C TYR A 126 -2.79 7.49 -4.72
N GLY A 127 -1.72 7.16 -5.43
CA GLY A 127 -0.75 8.15 -5.91
C GLY A 127 0.69 7.72 -5.67
N TRP A 128 1.60 8.03 -6.59
CA TRP A 128 2.91 7.36 -6.67
C TRP A 128 3.92 7.83 -5.62
N THR A 129 4.70 6.85 -5.14
CA THR A 129 5.86 6.88 -4.22
C THR A 129 5.61 7.41 -2.80
N ILE A 130 5.15 6.51 -1.91
CA ILE A 130 5.38 6.66 -0.47
C ILE A 130 6.87 6.41 -0.22
N TYR A 131 7.64 7.46 0.04
CA TYR A 131 9.10 7.37 0.24
C TYR A 131 9.49 6.86 1.64
N THR A 132 8.62 7.08 2.61
CA THR A 132 8.79 6.58 3.98
C THR A 132 7.47 5.98 4.40
N CYS A 133 7.51 4.69 4.73
CA CYS A 133 6.29 4.01 5.12
C CYS A 133 5.84 4.57 6.46
N PRO A 134 4.64 5.16 6.53
CA PRO A 134 4.09 5.60 7.79
C PRO A 134 3.74 4.36 8.60
N LEU A 135 3.25 4.57 9.82
CA LEU A 135 2.37 3.66 10.54
C LEU A 135 3.06 2.74 11.56
N GLN A 136 3.45 3.39 12.67
CA GLN A 136 3.37 2.79 14.01
C GLN A 136 1.91 2.68 14.51
N ILE A 137 0.90 2.82 13.64
CA ILE A 137 -0.51 2.76 14.00
C ILE A 137 -0.95 1.31 14.04
N THR A 138 -0.67 0.68 15.17
CA THR A 138 -1.00 -0.74 15.41
C THR A 138 -2.51 -1.01 15.39
N GLY A 139 -3.36 0.03 15.50
CA GLY A 139 -4.82 -0.08 15.53
C GLY A 139 -5.53 -0.24 14.19
N LEU A 140 -4.81 -0.18 13.06
CA LEU A 140 -5.39 -0.26 11.71
C LEU A 140 -5.99 -1.64 11.41
N THR A 141 -7.14 -1.64 10.75
CA THR A 141 -7.85 -2.83 10.29
C THR A 141 -7.93 -2.89 8.77
N LYS A 142 -7.91 -1.76 8.07
CA LYS A 142 -7.91 -1.69 6.61
C LYS A 142 -6.84 -0.74 6.10
N LEU A 143 -6.07 -1.19 5.11
CA LEU A 143 -5.02 -0.40 4.49
C LEU A 143 -5.01 -0.62 2.98
N ASN A 144 -5.09 0.47 2.23
CA ASN A 144 -4.94 0.47 0.78
C ASN A 144 -3.78 1.38 0.40
N LEU A 145 -2.76 0.77 -0.21
CA LEU A 145 -1.55 1.41 -0.76
C LEU A 145 -1.35 0.98 -2.22
N ILE A 146 -2.45 0.91 -2.99
CA ILE A 146 -2.39 0.58 -4.42
C ILE A 146 -1.62 1.67 -5.17
N SER A 147 -0.72 1.26 -6.05
CA SER A 147 0.08 2.17 -6.90
C SER A 147 0.95 3.17 -6.09
N CYS A 148 1.37 2.80 -4.88
CA CYS A 148 2.18 3.67 -4.01
C CYS A 148 3.70 3.54 -4.23
N GLY A 149 4.16 2.76 -5.21
CA GLY A 149 5.59 2.58 -5.51
C GLY A 149 6.37 1.86 -4.41
N LEU A 150 5.72 0.98 -3.65
CA LEU A 150 6.38 0.17 -2.64
C LEU A 150 7.39 -0.79 -3.29
N GLN A 151 8.56 -0.94 -2.66
CA GLN A 151 9.59 -1.91 -3.07
C GLN A 151 9.63 -3.15 -2.18
N SER A 152 9.06 -3.08 -0.97
CA SER A 152 8.87 -4.23 -0.09
C SER A 152 7.72 -3.99 0.87
N ALA A 153 7.19 -5.06 1.44
CA ALA A 153 6.19 -4.99 2.50
C ALA A 153 6.79 -4.80 3.91
N GLU A 154 8.11 -4.65 4.07
CA GLU A 154 8.79 -4.75 5.38
C GLU A 154 8.17 -3.79 6.42
N CYS A 155 7.81 -2.58 5.98
CA CYS A 155 7.24 -1.58 6.86
C CYS A 155 5.86 -1.91 7.42
N LEU A 156 5.16 -2.89 6.83
CA LEU A 156 3.83 -3.32 7.27
C LEU A 156 3.90 -4.33 8.42
N LYS A 157 5.10 -4.85 8.74
CA LYS A 157 5.33 -5.95 9.70
C LYS A 157 4.64 -5.78 11.05
N GLN A 158 4.48 -4.55 11.54
CA GLN A 158 3.91 -4.26 12.85
C GLN A 158 2.38 -4.08 12.85
N LEU A 159 1.74 -4.03 11.67
CA LEU A 159 0.30 -3.79 11.52
C LEU A 159 -0.52 -5.08 11.70
N VAL A 160 -0.23 -5.83 12.77
CA VAL A 160 -0.73 -7.19 13.03
C VAL A 160 -2.26 -7.29 13.18
N ASN A 161 -2.96 -6.15 13.30
CA ASN A 161 -4.41 -6.05 13.39
C ASN A 161 -5.11 -5.89 12.03
N LEU A 162 -4.36 -5.78 10.93
CA LEU A 162 -4.94 -5.67 9.60
C LEU A 162 -5.81 -6.88 9.25
N GLN A 163 -6.98 -6.59 8.70
CA GLN A 163 -7.96 -7.54 8.18
C GLN A 163 -8.06 -7.44 6.66
N GLU A 164 -7.95 -6.22 6.12
CA GLU A 164 -7.96 -5.97 4.67
C GLU A 164 -6.71 -5.20 4.26
N LEU A 165 -6.00 -5.71 3.25
CA LEU A 165 -4.78 -5.11 2.73
C LEU A 165 -4.74 -5.13 1.21
N TYR A 166 -4.59 -3.95 0.62
CA TYR A 166 -4.53 -3.77 -0.84
C TYR A 166 -3.20 -3.12 -1.24
N LEU A 167 -2.35 -3.88 -1.92
CA LEU A 167 -1.01 -3.46 -2.35
C LEU A 167 -0.80 -3.61 -3.86
N GLY A 168 -1.89 -3.66 -4.64
CA GLY A 168 -1.82 -3.83 -6.08
C GLY A 168 -1.01 -2.74 -6.78
N ASN A 169 -0.49 -3.05 -7.98
CA ASN A 169 0.27 -2.12 -8.83
C ASN A 169 1.56 -1.57 -8.20
N ASN A 170 2.14 -2.25 -7.21
CA ASN A 170 3.47 -1.95 -6.69
C ASN A 170 4.51 -2.83 -7.41
N LYS A 171 4.83 -2.49 -8.67
CA LYS A 171 5.60 -3.35 -9.59
C LYS A 171 7.00 -3.73 -9.12
N GLU A 172 7.60 -2.97 -8.20
CA GLU A 172 8.91 -3.25 -7.62
C GLU A 172 8.83 -4.05 -6.31
N MET A 173 7.63 -4.36 -5.81
CA MET A 173 7.39 -5.05 -4.54
C MET A 173 7.46 -6.58 -4.68
N ASN A 174 8.65 -7.10 -4.94
CA ASN A 174 8.86 -8.55 -5.00
C ASN A 174 9.11 -9.19 -3.61
N ASP A 175 9.47 -8.39 -2.60
CA ASP A 175 9.66 -8.86 -1.22
C ASP A 175 8.43 -8.63 -0.34
N ILE A 176 7.68 -9.71 -0.13
CA ILE A 176 6.48 -9.77 0.72
C ILE A 176 6.72 -10.53 2.03
N THR A 177 7.97 -10.77 2.43
CA THR A 177 8.31 -11.66 3.56
C THR A 177 7.64 -11.25 4.87
N SER A 178 7.50 -9.95 5.12
CA SER A 178 6.86 -9.41 6.32
C SER A 178 5.35 -9.65 6.40
N LEU A 179 4.67 -9.98 5.30
CA LEU A 179 3.24 -10.28 5.35
C LEU A 179 2.92 -11.49 6.22
N GLN A 180 3.91 -12.37 6.46
CA GLN A 180 3.78 -13.53 7.34
C GLN A 180 3.31 -13.20 8.76
N TYR A 181 3.50 -11.96 9.22
CA TYR A 181 3.09 -11.51 10.56
C TYR A 181 1.64 -11.01 10.62
N LEU A 182 0.98 -10.81 9.47
CA LEU A 182 -0.35 -10.22 9.37
C LEU A 182 -1.45 -11.28 9.41
N THR A 183 -1.40 -12.17 10.41
CA THR A 183 -2.21 -13.41 10.46
C THR A 183 -3.72 -13.21 10.60
N ARG A 184 -4.17 -11.96 10.77
CA ARG A 184 -5.60 -11.56 10.85
C ARG A 184 -6.19 -11.13 9.50
N LEU A 185 -5.40 -11.14 8.43
CA LEU A 185 -5.88 -10.79 7.10
C LEU A 185 -6.94 -11.78 6.62
N SER A 186 -8.10 -11.25 6.24
CA SER A 186 -9.17 -11.95 5.52
C SER A 186 -9.19 -11.59 4.04
N LYS A 187 -8.74 -10.39 3.66
CA LYS A 187 -8.64 -9.95 2.26
C LYS A 187 -7.25 -9.41 1.93
N LEU A 188 -6.67 -9.88 0.84
CA LEU A 188 -5.35 -9.47 0.38
C LEU A 188 -5.31 -9.31 -1.14
N SER A 189 -4.95 -8.11 -1.61
CA SER A 189 -4.63 -7.87 -3.03
C SER A 189 -3.16 -7.56 -3.23
N LEU A 190 -2.53 -8.35 -4.10
CA LEU A 190 -1.12 -8.31 -4.50
C LEU A 190 -0.99 -8.34 -6.03
N ASN A 191 -1.99 -7.86 -6.76
CA ASN A 191 -1.96 -7.88 -8.22
C ASN A 191 -0.86 -6.95 -8.77
N SER A 192 -0.23 -7.31 -9.90
CA SER A 192 0.74 -6.43 -10.57
C SER A 192 1.93 -6.02 -9.68
N CYS A 193 2.49 -6.96 -8.91
CA CYS A 193 3.59 -6.75 -7.95
C CYS A 193 4.89 -7.48 -8.32
N SER A 194 4.97 -8.08 -9.51
CA SER A 194 6.13 -8.87 -9.97
C SER A 194 6.49 -10.05 -9.04
N LEU A 195 5.50 -10.64 -8.38
CA LEU A 195 5.71 -11.74 -7.44
C LEU A 195 6.13 -13.03 -8.13
N ILE A 196 7.08 -13.73 -7.51
CA ILE A 196 7.56 -15.06 -7.93
C ILE A 196 7.25 -16.12 -6.87
N ASN A 197 7.37 -15.77 -5.59
CA ASN A 197 7.16 -16.68 -4.46
C ASN A 197 6.03 -16.19 -3.53
N LEU A 198 5.23 -17.13 -3.04
CA LEU A 198 4.11 -16.92 -2.14
C LEU A 198 4.32 -17.53 -0.73
N ASP A 199 5.53 -17.99 -0.40
CA ASP A 199 5.83 -18.67 0.87
C ASP A 199 5.45 -17.84 2.12
N ALA A 200 5.55 -16.50 2.02
CA ALA A 200 5.14 -15.58 3.08
C ALA A 200 3.64 -15.64 3.43
N LEU A 201 2.81 -16.18 2.53
CA LEU A 201 1.36 -16.28 2.73
C LEU A 201 0.95 -17.49 3.58
N ARG A 202 1.80 -18.51 3.74
CA ARG A 202 1.48 -19.75 4.48
C ARG A 202 0.84 -19.53 5.86
N PRO A 203 1.27 -18.53 6.66
CA PRO A 203 0.69 -18.29 7.99
C PRO A 203 -0.66 -17.58 7.98
N LEU A 204 -1.14 -17.06 6.84
CA LEU A 204 -2.38 -16.27 6.73
C LEU A 204 -3.64 -17.15 6.73
N LYS A 205 -3.83 -17.93 7.79
CA LYS A 205 -4.88 -18.96 7.88
C LYS A 205 -6.31 -18.42 7.82
N GLN A 206 -6.49 -17.13 8.08
CA GLN A 206 -7.78 -16.43 8.05
C GLN A 206 -8.12 -15.84 6.67
N LEU A 207 -7.25 -16.02 5.68
CA LEU A 207 -7.43 -15.40 4.38
C LEU A 207 -8.59 -16.06 3.62
N GLU A 208 -9.59 -15.26 3.26
CA GLU A 208 -10.80 -15.66 2.52
C GLU A 208 -10.74 -15.22 1.06
N GLU A 209 -10.10 -14.08 0.78
CA GLU A 209 -9.98 -13.52 -0.57
C GLU A 209 -8.53 -13.15 -0.87
N LEU A 210 -8.01 -13.68 -1.99
CA LEU A 210 -6.66 -13.41 -2.46
C LEU A 210 -6.67 -13.02 -3.95
N ASN A 211 -6.04 -11.89 -4.27
CA ASN A 211 -5.74 -11.52 -5.65
C ASN A 211 -4.23 -11.48 -5.88
N ILE A 212 -3.73 -12.39 -6.71
CA ILE A 212 -2.33 -12.46 -7.17
C ILE A 212 -2.23 -12.30 -8.69
N SER A 213 -3.26 -11.73 -9.33
CA SER A 213 -3.30 -11.60 -10.79
C SER A 213 -2.15 -10.73 -11.31
N ASP A 214 -1.73 -10.95 -12.56
CA ASP A 214 -0.66 -10.17 -13.21
C ASP A 214 0.65 -10.20 -12.41
N ASN A 215 1.12 -11.41 -12.13
CA ASN A 215 2.42 -11.67 -11.50
C ASN A 215 3.17 -12.73 -12.31
N ILE A 216 4.31 -13.22 -11.79
CA ILE A 216 5.15 -14.23 -12.45
C ILE A 216 5.18 -15.50 -11.59
N VAL A 217 4.08 -15.78 -10.87
CA VAL A 217 3.97 -16.94 -9.99
C VAL A 217 3.86 -18.21 -10.82
N VAL A 218 4.73 -19.18 -10.54
CA VAL A 218 4.72 -20.52 -11.15
C VAL A 218 4.11 -21.56 -10.21
N TYR A 219 4.35 -21.39 -8.91
CA TYR A 219 4.07 -22.38 -7.88
C TYR A 219 3.13 -21.82 -6.83
N VAL A 220 1.99 -22.50 -6.63
CA VAL A 220 0.95 -22.13 -5.67
C VAL A 220 0.82 -23.09 -4.49
N GLN A 221 1.80 -23.98 -4.28
CA GLN A 221 1.89 -24.87 -3.12
C GLN A 221 1.74 -24.14 -1.77
N PRO A 222 2.25 -22.90 -1.58
CA PRO A 222 2.00 -22.14 -0.35
C PRO A 222 0.52 -21.90 -0.05
N LEU A 223 -0.36 -21.90 -1.07
CA LEU A 223 -1.78 -21.63 -0.91
C LEU A 223 -2.57 -22.82 -0.35
N ALA A 224 -2.04 -24.05 -0.41
CA ALA A 224 -2.68 -25.25 0.18
C ALA A 224 -2.92 -25.13 1.70
N GLU A 225 -2.18 -24.23 2.33
CA GLU A 225 -2.23 -23.90 3.73
C GLU A 225 -3.40 -22.97 4.11
N LEU A 226 -4.05 -22.33 3.13
CA LEU A 226 -5.10 -21.31 3.29
C LEU A 226 -6.49 -21.94 3.25
N LYS A 227 -6.81 -22.73 4.27
CA LYS A 227 -8.04 -23.54 4.34
C LYS A 227 -9.35 -22.73 4.34
N GLN A 228 -9.28 -21.44 4.64
CA GLN A 228 -10.41 -20.51 4.61
C GLN A 228 -10.56 -19.76 3.28
N LEU A 229 -9.65 -19.96 2.32
CA LEU A 229 -9.67 -19.24 1.05
C LEU A 229 -10.89 -19.64 0.22
N LEU A 230 -11.77 -18.67 -0.04
CA LEU A 230 -13.01 -18.80 -0.81
C LEU A 230 -12.88 -18.24 -2.23
N THR A 231 -12.08 -17.18 -2.40
CA THR A 231 -11.93 -16.51 -3.69
C THR A 231 -10.45 -16.33 -4.01
N LEU A 232 -10.04 -16.79 -5.18
CA LEU A 232 -8.67 -16.63 -5.68
C LEU A 232 -8.69 -16.11 -7.12
N TYR A 233 -8.16 -14.91 -7.30
CA TYR A 233 -7.86 -14.33 -8.60
C TYR A 233 -6.38 -14.54 -8.91
N ALA A 234 -6.09 -15.30 -9.97
CA ALA A 234 -4.72 -15.64 -10.36
C ALA A 234 -4.50 -15.52 -11.88
N TYR A 235 -5.27 -14.65 -12.54
CA TYR A 235 -5.12 -14.37 -13.96
C TYR A 235 -3.72 -13.87 -14.30
N TYR A 236 -3.28 -14.05 -15.54
CA TYR A 236 -2.00 -13.53 -16.04
C TYR A 236 -0.81 -13.90 -15.13
N ASN A 237 -0.65 -15.19 -14.84
CA ASN A 237 0.51 -15.73 -14.11
C ASN A 237 1.29 -16.72 -15.01
N LYS A 238 2.10 -17.59 -14.41
CA LYS A 238 2.82 -18.69 -15.05
C LYS A 238 2.57 -20.02 -14.33
N ILE A 239 1.40 -20.15 -13.70
CA ILE A 239 1.05 -21.28 -12.83
C ILE A 239 0.94 -22.56 -13.67
N ILE A 240 1.65 -23.61 -13.24
CA ILE A 240 1.63 -24.93 -13.90
C ILE A 240 0.75 -25.97 -13.26
N ASP A 241 0.54 -25.84 -11.96
CA ASP A 241 -0.13 -26.84 -11.16
C ASP A 241 -1.01 -26.14 -10.13
N ILE A 242 -2.31 -26.39 -10.23
CA ILE A 242 -3.33 -25.84 -9.34
C ILE A 242 -3.80 -26.85 -8.30
N ASN A 243 -3.26 -28.07 -8.25
CA ASN A 243 -3.68 -29.12 -7.32
C ASN A 243 -3.65 -28.66 -5.86
N ALA A 244 -2.71 -27.77 -5.52
CA ALA A 244 -2.59 -27.16 -4.19
C ALA A 244 -3.87 -26.44 -3.73
N VAL A 245 -4.64 -25.85 -4.66
CA VAL A 245 -5.86 -25.08 -4.35
C VAL A 245 -7.15 -25.82 -4.74
N MET A 246 -7.07 -26.84 -5.60
CA MET A 246 -8.22 -27.66 -6.02
C MET A 246 -8.87 -28.44 -4.86
N ASN A 247 -8.11 -28.74 -3.80
CA ASN A 247 -8.59 -29.54 -2.66
C ASN A 247 -9.28 -28.72 -1.57
N HIS A 248 -9.41 -27.40 -1.73
CA HIS A 248 -10.14 -26.57 -0.80
C HIS A 248 -11.65 -26.91 -0.91
N LYS A 249 -12.20 -27.57 0.11
CA LYS A 249 -13.55 -28.18 0.10
C LYS A 249 -14.73 -27.20 0.09
N GLN A 250 -14.51 -25.90 -0.12
CA GLN A 250 -15.51 -24.85 -0.02
C GLN A 250 -15.89 -24.32 -1.43
N TYR A 251 -16.96 -23.52 -1.54
CA TYR A 251 -17.45 -22.93 -2.80
C TYR A 251 -16.44 -21.94 -3.39
N ASN A 252 -15.39 -22.46 -4.01
CA ASN A 252 -14.30 -21.61 -4.44
C ASN A 252 -14.54 -21.06 -5.83
N LYS A 253 -14.51 -19.73 -5.92
CA LYS A 253 -14.44 -19.04 -7.21
C LYS A 253 -12.98 -18.90 -7.59
N PHE A 254 -12.49 -19.91 -8.30
CA PHE A 254 -11.15 -19.92 -8.84
C PHE A 254 -11.14 -19.30 -10.24
N HIS A 255 -10.41 -18.20 -10.33
CA HIS A 255 -10.39 -17.32 -11.48
C HIS A 255 -9.02 -17.43 -12.15
N PHE A 256 -8.91 -18.41 -13.06
CA PHE A 256 -7.73 -18.68 -13.88
C PHE A 256 -8.05 -18.38 -15.35
N GLN A 257 -7.07 -17.87 -16.11
CA GLN A 257 -7.11 -17.93 -17.57
C GLN A 257 -6.50 -19.25 -18.05
N GLU A 258 -6.83 -19.74 -19.25
CA GLU A 258 -6.02 -20.75 -19.95
C GLU A 258 -4.55 -20.29 -19.98
N GLN A 259 -3.76 -20.85 -19.07
CA GLN A 259 -2.32 -20.62 -19.03
C GLN A 259 -1.72 -21.50 -20.12
N THR A 260 -0.98 -20.93 -21.07
CA THR A 260 -0.12 -21.75 -21.92
C THR A 260 0.83 -22.53 -21.01
N GLN A 261 0.90 -23.86 -21.19
CA GLN A 261 1.86 -24.71 -20.47
C GLN A 261 3.24 -24.06 -20.58
N PRO A 262 3.84 -23.60 -19.46
CA PRO A 262 5.12 -22.95 -19.54
C PRO A 262 6.15 -23.99 -19.96
N THR A 263 7.06 -23.53 -20.81
CA THR A 263 8.07 -24.40 -21.39
C THR A 263 8.99 -24.94 -20.28
N GLN A 264 9.64 -26.09 -20.51
CA GLN A 264 10.68 -26.61 -19.59
C GLN A 264 11.74 -25.54 -19.26
N GLU A 265 12.00 -24.63 -20.19
CA GLU A 265 12.94 -23.53 -20.01
C GLU A 265 12.40 -22.48 -19.03
N GLN A 266 11.12 -22.10 -19.12
CA GLN A 266 10.47 -21.20 -18.16
C GLN A 266 10.44 -21.80 -16.75
N LEU A 267 10.25 -23.12 -16.63
CA LEU A 267 10.31 -23.82 -15.35
C LEU A 267 11.72 -23.83 -14.73
N LYS A 268 12.75 -24.05 -15.54
CA LYS A 268 14.15 -23.95 -15.09
C LYS A 268 14.47 -22.55 -14.59
N ILE A 269 14.05 -21.52 -15.32
CA ILE A 269 14.27 -20.11 -14.94
C ILE A 269 13.56 -19.79 -13.62
N ALA A 270 12.30 -20.21 -13.45
CA ALA A 270 11.55 -19.95 -12.23
C ALA A 270 12.13 -20.66 -10.99
N ASN A 271 12.65 -21.89 -11.15
CA ASN A 271 13.33 -22.60 -10.07
C ASN A 271 14.62 -21.87 -9.64
N VAL A 272 15.44 -21.46 -10.62
CA VAL A 272 16.67 -20.68 -10.36
C VAL A 272 16.32 -19.35 -9.68
N MET A 273 15.27 -18.66 -10.13
CA MET A 273 14.81 -17.42 -9.51
C MET A 273 14.38 -17.62 -8.06
N ARG A 274 13.65 -18.70 -7.76
CA ARG A 274 13.24 -19.03 -6.38
C ARG A 274 14.46 -19.24 -5.49
N GLU A 275 15.46 -19.98 -5.95
CA GLU A 275 16.70 -20.22 -5.20
C GLU A 275 17.48 -18.93 -4.96
N ILE A 276 17.65 -18.10 -6.00
CA ILE A 276 18.34 -16.81 -5.91
C ILE A 276 17.62 -15.88 -4.93
N TYR A 277 16.28 -15.79 -5.01
CA TYR A 277 15.48 -14.95 -4.12
C TYR A 277 15.52 -15.44 -2.66
N CYS A 278 15.42 -16.75 -2.44
CA CYS A 278 15.58 -17.32 -1.11
C CYS A 278 16.96 -17.01 -0.53
N LEU A 279 18.02 -17.15 -1.34
CA LEU A 279 19.38 -16.86 -0.91
C LEU A 279 19.59 -15.37 -0.63
N SER A 280 19.11 -14.46 -1.49
CA SER A 280 19.23 -13.02 -1.27
C SER A 280 18.52 -12.58 0.01
N THR A 281 17.37 -13.17 0.31
CA THR A 281 16.63 -12.92 1.55
C THR A 281 17.40 -13.41 2.78
N ILE A 282 18.03 -14.59 2.70
CA ILE A 282 18.89 -15.14 3.77
C ILE A 282 20.10 -14.22 3.97
N LEU A 283 20.78 -13.82 2.90
CA LEU A 283 21.96 -12.96 2.96
C LEU A 283 21.63 -11.58 3.53
N ARG A 284 20.47 -10.99 3.19
CA ARG A 284 20.00 -9.73 3.79
C ARG A 284 19.74 -9.87 5.29
N LYS A 285 19.17 -10.98 5.73
CA LYS A 285 18.97 -11.24 7.17
C LYS A 285 20.29 -11.45 7.90
N ILE A 286 21.22 -12.19 7.30
CA ILE A 286 22.58 -12.38 7.83
C ILE A 286 23.27 -11.03 7.97
N SER A 287 23.28 -10.20 6.92
CA SER A 287 23.93 -8.89 6.96
C SER A 287 23.30 -7.94 7.97
N GLN A 288 21.98 -7.96 8.14
CA GLN A 288 21.28 -7.18 9.17
C GLN A 288 21.56 -7.66 10.61
N GLN A 289 21.94 -8.94 10.79
CA GLN A 289 22.22 -9.52 12.11
C GLN A 289 23.71 -9.53 12.46
N SER A 290 24.59 -9.36 11.48
CA SER A 290 26.04 -9.35 11.68
C SER A 290 26.64 -7.98 11.42
N ASN A 291 27.16 -7.34 12.47
CA ASN A 291 27.98 -6.14 12.29
C ASN A 291 29.35 -6.43 11.61
N ASN A 292 29.65 -7.68 11.21
CA ASN A 292 30.98 -8.10 10.73
C ASN A 292 31.02 -9.42 9.92
N LEU A 293 30.04 -9.72 9.05
CA LEU A 293 30.22 -10.83 8.08
C LEU A 293 30.70 -10.31 6.73
N HIS A 294 31.99 -10.54 6.45
CA HIS A 294 32.55 -10.45 5.10
C HIS A 294 32.26 -11.75 4.34
N ILE A 295 31.17 -11.76 3.57
CA ILE A 295 30.86 -12.85 2.65
C ILE A 295 31.78 -12.70 1.44
N ARG A 296 32.89 -13.45 1.42
CA ARG A 296 33.98 -13.28 0.43
C ARG A 296 33.70 -13.84 -0.97
N SER A 297 32.73 -14.73 -1.14
CA SER A 297 32.28 -15.19 -2.47
C SER A 297 31.07 -16.10 -2.32
N ILE A 298 30.09 -15.96 -3.21
CA ILE A 298 29.02 -16.94 -3.42
C ILE A 298 29.13 -17.40 -4.87
N GLN A 299 29.63 -18.61 -5.09
CA GLN A 299 29.72 -19.17 -6.45
C GLN A 299 28.41 -19.85 -6.83
N PHE A 300 27.79 -19.36 -7.89
CA PHE A 300 26.68 -20.03 -8.55
C PHE A 300 27.19 -20.80 -9.77
N ARG A 301 26.92 -22.10 -9.86
CA ARG A 301 27.12 -22.86 -11.11
C ARG A 301 25.80 -22.96 -11.85
N TYR A 302 25.49 -21.99 -12.72
CA TYR A 302 24.43 -22.16 -13.71
C TYR A 302 24.80 -21.59 -15.08
N ASN A 303 24.59 -22.38 -16.12
CA ASN A 303 24.87 -22.07 -17.52
C ASN A 303 23.86 -21.04 -18.06
N ILE A 304 24.27 -19.76 -18.13
CA ILE A 304 23.50 -18.62 -18.67
C ILE A 304 23.30 -18.71 -20.20
N TYR A 305 23.91 -19.69 -20.87
CA TYR A 305 23.93 -19.81 -22.33
C TYR A 305 22.56 -20.03 -23.01
N ALA A 306 21.52 -20.46 -22.28
CA ALA A 306 20.18 -20.65 -22.87
C ALA A 306 19.38 -19.33 -23.01
N CYS A 307 19.65 -18.32 -22.17
CA CYS A 307 18.89 -17.07 -22.17
C CYS A 307 19.30 -16.06 -23.27
N GLN A 308 20.43 -16.25 -23.95
CA GLN A 308 20.95 -15.30 -24.94
C GLN A 308 20.25 -15.36 -26.33
N GLN A 309 19.35 -16.33 -26.57
CA GLN A 309 18.82 -16.60 -27.91
C GLN A 309 17.47 -15.94 -28.25
N ARG A 310 16.89 -15.07 -27.40
CA ARG A 310 15.66 -14.32 -27.77
C ARG A 310 15.73 -12.84 -27.36
N GLN A 311 16.08 -12.00 -28.33
CA GLN A 311 15.94 -10.54 -28.27
C GLN A 311 14.48 -10.18 -27.95
N ASN A 312 14.22 -9.63 -26.77
CA ASN A 312 13.06 -8.80 -26.47
C ASN A 312 13.40 -7.89 -25.28
N ASP A 313 13.03 -6.62 -25.37
CA ASP A 313 13.44 -5.50 -24.49
C ASP A 313 13.17 -5.72 -22.98
N ASN A 314 12.31 -6.67 -22.61
CA ASN A 314 12.08 -7.07 -21.21
C ASN A 314 13.27 -7.82 -20.57
N GLN A 315 14.23 -8.33 -21.36
CA GLN A 315 15.41 -9.03 -20.82
C GLN A 315 16.56 -8.10 -20.43
N ILE A 316 16.67 -6.92 -21.06
CA ILE A 316 17.68 -5.91 -20.68
C ILE A 316 17.34 -5.36 -19.29
N SER A 317 16.06 -5.10 -19.03
CA SER A 317 15.57 -4.79 -17.67
C SER A 317 15.90 -5.93 -16.69
N PHE A 318 15.72 -7.20 -17.09
CA PHE A 318 15.98 -8.38 -16.26
C PHE A 318 17.45 -8.56 -15.86
N VAL A 319 18.40 -8.46 -16.81
CA VAL A 319 19.84 -8.52 -16.50
C VAL A 319 20.26 -7.32 -15.66
N THR A 320 19.70 -6.14 -15.92
CA THR A 320 19.98 -4.92 -15.15
C THR A 320 19.40 -4.98 -13.73
N GLN A 321 18.25 -5.62 -13.53
CA GLN A 321 17.62 -5.84 -12.22
C GLN A 321 18.35 -6.90 -11.39
N VAL A 322 18.80 -7.99 -12.02
CA VAL A 322 19.66 -8.97 -11.35
C VAL A 322 21.00 -8.32 -10.97
N ALA A 323 21.63 -7.59 -11.90
CA ALA A 323 22.86 -6.86 -11.64
C ALA A 323 22.70 -5.77 -10.56
N SER A 324 21.56 -5.08 -10.48
CA SER A 324 21.31 -4.07 -9.44
C SER A 324 21.06 -4.67 -8.06
N ILE A 325 20.44 -5.85 -7.98
CA ILE A 325 20.29 -6.62 -6.74
C ILE A 325 21.68 -7.04 -6.21
N PHE A 326 22.60 -7.44 -7.08
CA PHE A 326 23.98 -7.77 -6.69
C PHE A 326 24.83 -6.52 -6.38
N ASN A 327 24.71 -5.44 -7.16
CA ASN A 327 25.47 -4.19 -6.96
C ASN A 327 25.05 -3.41 -5.70
N ASN A 328 23.80 -3.55 -5.23
CA ASN A 328 23.36 -2.93 -3.98
C ASN A 328 23.80 -3.71 -2.73
N MET A 329 24.45 -4.87 -2.89
CA MET A 329 25.12 -5.58 -1.81
C MET A 329 26.58 -5.09 -1.70
N ASN A 330 26.81 -3.97 -1.01
CA ASN A 330 28.13 -3.36 -0.72
C ASN A 330 29.11 -4.27 0.09
N THR A 331 28.89 -5.58 0.14
CA THR A 331 29.67 -6.54 0.94
C THR A 331 30.12 -7.78 0.17
N VAL A 332 29.79 -7.89 -1.13
CA VAL A 332 30.18 -9.05 -1.95
C VAL A 332 31.26 -8.64 -2.95
N GLU A 333 32.53 -8.78 -2.56
CA GLU A 333 33.63 -8.80 -3.53
C GLU A 333 33.60 -10.14 -4.30
N GLY A 334 33.69 -10.08 -5.63
CA GLY A 334 33.80 -11.27 -6.48
C GLY A 334 32.46 -11.90 -6.87
N VAL A 335 31.69 -11.22 -7.72
CA VAL A 335 30.62 -11.85 -8.52
C VAL A 335 31.27 -12.40 -9.79
N GLN A 336 31.37 -13.73 -9.89
CA GLN A 336 31.69 -14.45 -11.14
C GLN A 336 30.47 -15.23 -11.60
#